data_AF-Q5Y1V1-F1
#
_entry.id   AF-Q5Y1V1-F1
#
_cell.length_a   1.000
_cell.length_b   1.000
_cell.length_c   1.000
_cell.angle_alpha   90.00
_cell.angle_beta   90.00
_cell.angle_gamma   90.00
#
_symmetry.space_group_name_H-M   'P 1'
#
loop_
_entity.id
_entity.type
_entity.pdbx_description
1 polymer ?
#
loop_
_entity_poly.entity_id
_entity_poly.type
_entity_poly.pdbx_seq_one_letter_code
_entity_poly.pdbx_strand_id
1 'polypeptide(L)'
;PAVTIALWLFACFPKQKVLPYIIAQFAGAFGGALLAYVLYSSLFTEFETAHHMVRGSVESLQLASIFSTYPAAALNVWQAALAEVVITSILMGMIMALTDDGNGIPKGPLAPLLIGILVAVIGASTGPLT
;
A
#
# COMPACT_ATOMS: atom_id res chain seq x y z
N PRO A 1 5.59 1.17 -6.58
CA PRO A 1 6.14 0.45 -7.74
C PRO A 1 5.14 0.22 -8.89
N ALA A 2 3.96 -0.35 -8.60
CA ALA A 2 2.94 -0.66 -9.60
C ALA A 2 2.54 0.55 -10.47
N VAL A 3 2.27 1.71 -9.86
CA VAL A 3 1.96 2.95 -10.58
C VAL A 3 3.10 3.38 -11.50
N THR A 4 4.37 3.29 -11.06
CA THR A 4 5.53 3.62 -11.92
C THR A 4 5.61 2.72 -13.15
N ILE A 5 5.34 1.42 -12.99
CA ILE A 5 5.32 0.47 -14.11
C ILE A 5 4.14 0.77 -15.05
N ALA A 6 2.94 1.02 -14.51
CA ALA A 6 1.77 1.35 -15.30
C ALA A 6 1.96 2.64 -16.10
N LEU A 7 2.49 3.71 -15.49
CA LEU A 7 2.78 4.95 -16.19
C LEU A 7 3.88 4.79 -17.26
N TRP A 8 4.84 3.88 -17.03
CA TRP A 8 5.84 3.55 -18.06
C TRP A 8 5.22 2.88 -19.27
N LEU A 9 4.29 1.94 -19.06
CA LEU A 9 3.64 1.20 -20.14
C LEU A 9 2.58 2.03 -20.87
N PHE A 10 1.82 2.88 -20.15
CA PHE A 10 0.59 3.49 -20.66
C PHE A 10 0.58 5.01 -20.68
N ALA A 11 1.56 5.68 -20.07
CA ALA A 11 1.60 7.15 -19.95
C ALA A 11 2.97 7.75 -20.29
N CYS A 12 3.74 7.10 -21.18
CA CYS A 12 5.02 7.57 -21.70
C CYS A 12 6.08 7.91 -20.62
N PHE A 13 5.99 7.32 -19.42
CA PHE A 13 6.99 7.58 -18.38
C PHE A 13 8.36 7.02 -18.80
N PRO A 14 9.47 7.76 -18.64
CA PRO A 14 10.77 7.34 -19.14
C PRO A 14 11.27 6.04 -18.52
N LYS A 15 11.53 5.02 -19.37
CA LYS A 15 11.96 3.69 -18.94
C LYS A 15 13.22 3.71 -18.06
N GLN A 16 14.15 4.64 -18.30
CA GLN A 16 15.39 4.75 -17.54
C GLN A 16 15.15 5.17 -16.09
N LYS A 17 14.00 5.80 -15.80
CA LYS A 17 13.63 6.25 -14.45
C LYS A 17 12.87 5.19 -13.66
N VAL A 18 12.39 4.12 -14.30
CA VAL A 18 11.57 3.10 -13.64
C VAL A 18 12.32 2.44 -12.47
N LEU A 19 13.50 1.90 -12.72
CA LEU A 19 14.27 1.21 -11.68
C LEU A 19 14.73 2.18 -10.56
N PRO A 20 15.29 3.37 -10.85
CA PRO A 20 15.61 4.36 -9.81
C PRO A 20 14.40 4.75 -8.94
N TYR A 21 13.22 4.94 -9.54
CA TYR A 21 12.00 5.24 -8.78
C TYR A 21 11.59 4.09 -7.88
N ILE A 22 11.63 2.85 -8.37
CA ILE A 22 11.28 1.67 -7.58
C ILE A 22 12.24 1.53 -6.39
N ILE A 23 13.55 1.66 -6.60
CA ILE A 23 14.55 1.59 -5.52
C ILE A 23 14.30 2.68 -4.47
N ALA A 24 14.06 3.92 -4.89
CA ALA A 24 13.76 5.01 -3.97
C ALA A 24 12.46 4.78 -3.19
N GLN A 25 11.42 4.24 -3.83
CA GLN A 25 10.16 3.88 -3.17
C GLN A 25 10.35 2.78 -2.11
N PHE A 26 11.09 1.72 -2.43
CA PHE A 26 11.41 0.66 -1.47
C PHE A 26 12.27 1.17 -0.31
N ALA A 27 13.30 1.96 -0.59
CA ALA A 27 14.15 2.56 0.45
C ALA A 27 13.35 3.49 1.37
N GLY A 28 12.45 4.31 0.82
CA GLY A 28 11.56 5.17 1.59
C GLY A 28 10.57 4.39 2.46
N ALA A 29 9.94 3.34 1.92
CA ALA A 29 9.02 2.48 2.67
C ALA A 29 9.75 1.76 3.82
N PHE A 30 10.92 1.19 3.55
CA PHE A 30 11.74 0.53 4.56
C PHE A 30 12.20 1.52 5.65
N GLY A 31 12.69 2.70 5.26
CA GLY A 31 13.09 3.74 6.20
C GLY A 31 11.93 4.24 7.08
N GLY A 32 10.74 4.39 6.50
CA GLY A 32 9.53 4.76 7.23
C GLY A 32 9.11 3.69 8.24
N ALA A 33 9.11 2.41 7.84
CA ALA A 33 8.82 1.29 8.73
C ALA A 33 9.84 1.19 9.87
N LEU A 34 11.13 1.34 9.59
CA LEU A 34 12.19 1.35 10.60
C LEU A 34 12.01 2.50 11.60
N LEU A 35 11.72 3.71 11.11
CA LEU A 35 11.48 4.86 11.97
C LEU A 35 10.26 4.64 12.88
N ALA A 36 9.15 4.15 12.33
CA ALA A 36 7.96 3.83 13.11
C ALA A 36 8.27 2.76 14.18
N TYR A 37 9.00 1.70 13.83
CA TYR A 37 9.43 0.69 14.80
C TYR A 37 10.27 1.28 15.92
N VAL A 38 11.26 2.12 15.60
CA VAL A 38 12.13 2.76 16.60
C VAL A 38 11.31 3.62 17.57
N LEU A 39 10.40 4.45 17.05
CA LEU A 39 9.54 5.32 17.87
C LEU A 39 8.62 4.54 18.81
N TYR A 40 8.15 3.37 18.40
CA TYR A 40 7.23 2.52 19.16
C TYR A 40 7.90 1.29 19.80
N SER A 41 9.22 1.20 19.77
CA SER A 41 9.98 -0.02 20.10
C SER A 41 9.72 -0.57 21.51
N SER A 42 9.60 0.33 22.50
CA SER A 42 9.26 -0.05 23.88
C SER A 42 7.83 -0.59 23.97
N LEU A 43 6.87 0.02 23.27
CA LEU A 43 5.46 -0.42 23.27
C LEU A 43 5.31 -1.81 22.65
N PHE A 44 6.07 -2.13 21.60
CA PHE A 44 6.10 -3.48 21.04
C PHE A 44 6.55 -4.51 22.08
N THR A 45 7.63 -4.22 22.80
CA THR A 45 8.19 -5.16 23.79
C THR A 45 7.26 -5.35 24.99
N GLU A 46 6.62 -4.28 25.44
CA GLU A 46 5.63 -4.32 26.51
C GLU A 46 4.41 -5.15 26.11
N PHE A 47 3.87 -4.92 24.91
CA PHE A 47 2.73 -5.67 24.38
C PHE A 47 3.06 -7.16 24.22
N GLU A 48 4.23 -7.49 23.65
CA GLU A 48 4.68 -8.87 23.52
C GLU A 48 4.76 -9.57 24.88
N THR A 49 5.30 -8.89 25.89
CA THR A 49 5.42 -9.43 27.25
C THR A 49 4.05 -9.63 27.90
N ALA A 50 3.16 -8.64 27.80
CA ALA A 50 1.83 -8.66 28.40
C ALA A 50 0.92 -9.76 27.79
N HIS A 51 1.11 -10.05 26.51
CA HIS A 51 0.34 -11.07 25.78
C HIS A 51 1.06 -12.42 25.66
N HIS A 52 2.22 -12.59 26.32
CA HIS A 52 3.07 -13.79 26.22
C HIS A 52 3.38 -14.20 24.76
N MET A 53 3.56 -13.19 23.90
CA MET A 53 3.78 -13.37 22.47
C MET A 53 5.27 -13.51 22.19
N VAL A 54 5.64 -14.54 21.41
CA VAL A 54 7.03 -14.75 20.99
C VAL A 54 7.20 -14.18 19.58
N ARG A 55 8.06 -13.17 19.42
CA ARG A 55 8.33 -12.59 18.11
C ARG A 55 8.83 -13.66 17.11
N GLY A 56 8.17 -13.75 15.97
CA GLY A 56 8.43 -14.78 14.95
C GLY A 56 7.49 -15.98 15.03
N SER A 57 6.65 -16.08 16.06
CA SER A 57 5.57 -17.08 16.12
C SER A 57 4.38 -16.69 15.24
N VAL A 58 3.44 -17.61 15.03
CA VAL A 58 2.22 -17.36 14.23
C VAL A 58 1.37 -16.26 14.87
N GLU A 59 1.30 -16.22 16.20
CA GLU A 59 0.56 -15.20 16.96
C GLU A 59 1.16 -13.81 16.75
N SER A 60 2.47 -13.72 16.54
CA SER A 60 3.17 -12.44 16.27
C SER A 60 2.87 -11.83 14.90
N LEU A 61 2.17 -12.53 14.01
CA LEU A 61 1.69 -11.99 12.74
C LEU A 61 0.78 -10.77 12.94
N GLN A 62 0.05 -10.71 14.07
CA GLN A 62 -0.75 -9.54 14.42
C GLN A 62 0.08 -8.28 14.61
N LEU A 63 1.30 -8.39 15.16
CA LEU A 63 2.20 -7.23 15.29
C LEU A 63 2.93 -6.95 13.97
N ALA A 64 3.25 -8.01 13.22
CA ALA A 64 3.86 -7.86 11.90
C ALA A 64 2.93 -7.15 10.90
N SER A 65 1.60 -7.29 11.06
CA SER A 65 0.62 -6.66 10.17
C SER A 65 0.54 -5.14 10.27
N ILE A 66 1.21 -4.54 11.26
CA ILE A 66 1.40 -3.08 11.34
C ILE A 66 2.29 -2.57 10.20
N PHE A 67 3.23 -3.39 9.72
CA PHE A 67 4.23 -2.99 8.73
C PHE A 67 3.90 -3.46 7.31
N SER A 68 3.16 -4.54 7.16
CA SER A 68 2.80 -5.13 5.87
C SER A 68 1.45 -5.82 5.93
N THR A 69 0.86 -6.09 4.77
CA THR A 69 -0.43 -6.76 4.65
C THR A 69 -0.31 -8.28 4.81
N TYR A 70 -1.37 -8.90 5.35
CA TYR A 70 -1.49 -10.35 5.48
C TYR A 70 -2.93 -10.75 5.12
N PRO A 71 -3.13 -11.83 4.36
CA PRO A 71 -4.46 -12.21 3.91
C PRO A 71 -5.34 -12.61 5.09
N ALA A 72 -6.64 -12.35 4.96
CA ALA A 72 -7.63 -12.86 5.89
C ALA A 72 -7.54 -14.38 6.01
N ALA A 73 -7.72 -14.92 7.21
CA ALA A 73 -7.53 -16.34 7.51
C ALA A 73 -8.41 -17.30 6.66
N ALA A 74 -9.53 -16.81 6.13
CA ALA A 74 -10.44 -17.57 5.29
C ALA A 74 -10.02 -17.59 3.80
N LEU A 75 -9.07 -16.75 3.39
CA LEU A 75 -8.64 -16.63 1.99
C LEU A 75 -7.41 -17.50 1.72
N ASN A 76 -7.43 -18.17 0.58
CA ASN A 76 -6.20 -18.73 0.03
C ASN A 76 -5.41 -17.68 -0.75
N VAL A 77 -4.16 -18.02 -1.09
CA VAL A 77 -3.22 -17.12 -1.78
C VAL A 77 -3.78 -16.61 -3.11
N TRP A 78 -4.52 -17.43 -3.86
CA TRP A 78 -5.08 -17.02 -5.15
C TRP A 78 -6.23 -16.03 -5.02
N GLN A 79 -7.07 -16.20 -4.01
CA GLN A 79 -8.15 -15.25 -3.71
C GLN A 79 -7.58 -13.91 -3.25
N ALA A 80 -6.56 -13.92 -2.39
CA ALA A 80 -5.86 -12.71 -1.97
C ALA A 80 -5.18 -12.00 -3.16
N ALA A 81 -4.48 -12.75 -4.02
CA ALA A 81 -3.85 -12.21 -5.22
C ALA A 81 -4.87 -11.58 -6.17
N LEU A 82 -6.03 -12.21 -6.37
CA LEU A 82 -7.09 -11.66 -7.20
C LEU A 82 -7.65 -10.36 -6.61
N ALA A 83 -7.87 -10.31 -5.30
CA ALA A 83 -8.33 -9.10 -4.61
C ALA A 83 -7.34 -7.94 -4.85
N GLU A 84 -6.06 -8.18 -4.60
CA GLU A 84 -4.98 -7.20 -4.82
C GLU A 84 -4.88 -6.70 -6.27
N VAL A 85 -5.05 -7.61 -7.25
CA VAL A 85 -5.09 -7.23 -8.67
C VAL A 85 -6.28 -6.33 -8.98
N VAL A 86 -7.47 -6.67 -8.49
CA VAL A 86 -8.69 -5.90 -8.73
C VAL A 86 -8.58 -4.50 -8.11
N ILE A 87 -8.20 -4.40 -6.83
CA ILE A 87 -8.12 -3.11 -6.13
C ILE A 87 -7.02 -2.22 -6.71
N THR A 88 -5.86 -2.79 -7.08
CA THR A 88 -4.77 -2.03 -7.68
C THR A 88 -5.13 -1.52 -9.08
N SER A 89 -5.92 -2.31 -9.84
CA SER A 89 -6.43 -1.90 -11.15
C SER A 89 -7.41 -0.73 -11.04
N ILE A 90 -8.32 -0.79 -10.05
CA ILE A 90 -9.24 0.32 -9.75
C ILE A 90 -8.45 1.57 -9.34
N LEU A 91 -7.47 1.43 -8.43
CA LEU A 91 -6.61 2.52 -8.00
C LEU A 91 -5.92 3.20 -9.19
N MET A 92 -5.26 2.42 -10.05
CA MET A 92 -4.53 2.97 -11.19
C MET A 92 -5.47 3.64 -12.21
N GLY A 93 -6.59 3.00 -12.54
CA GLY A 93 -7.57 3.55 -13.47
C GLY A 93 -8.16 4.88 -12.96
N MET A 94 -8.48 4.93 -11.66
CA MET A 94 -9.00 6.15 -11.03
C MET A 94 -7.95 7.24 -10.91
N ILE A 95 -6.68 6.91 -10.64
CA ILE A 95 -5.59 7.91 -10.70
C ILE A 95 -5.55 8.55 -12.09
N MET A 96 -5.53 7.74 -13.16
CA MET A 96 -5.50 8.28 -14.53
C MET A 96 -6.73 9.15 -14.81
N ALA A 97 -7.93 8.71 -14.42
CA ALA A 97 -9.15 9.48 -14.60
C ALA A 97 -9.18 10.80 -13.80
N LEU A 98 -8.61 10.82 -12.59
CA LEU A 98 -8.56 12.01 -11.73
C LEU A 98 -7.46 12.99 -12.15
N THR A 99 -6.43 12.54 -12.86
CA THR A 99 -5.36 13.40 -13.37
C THR A 99 -5.53 13.78 -14.84
N ASP A 100 -6.55 13.27 -15.51
CA ASP A 100 -6.87 13.62 -16.89
C ASP A 100 -7.72 14.89 -16.96
N ASP A 101 -7.13 15.97 -17.50
CA ASP A 101 -7.80 17.25 -17.73
C ASP A 101 -8.80 17.21 -18.89
N GLY A 102 -8.76 16.17 -19.74
CA GLY A 102 -9.75 15.89 -20.77
C GLY A 102 -11.00 15.17 -20.25
N ASN A 103 -11.00 14.69 -19.00
CA ASN A 103 -12.10 13.95 -18.40
C ASN A 103 -12.97 14.84 -17.48
N GLY A 104 -13.94 15.51 -18.09
CA GLY A 104 -14.86 16.41 -17.42
C GLY A 104 -14.19 17.72 -16.99
N ILE A 105 -14.55 18.25 -15.82
CA ILE A 105 -13.93 19.47 -15.29
C ILE A 105 -12.54 19.13 -14.73
N PRO A 106 -11.48 19.88 -15.12
CA PRO A 106 -10.13 19.75 -14.55
C PRO A 106 -10.16 19.90 -13.03
N LYS A 107 -9.54 18.95 -12.33
CA LYS A 107 -9.54 18.93 -10.85
C LYS A 107 -8.40 19.75 -10.27
N GLY A 108 -7.36 20.03 -11.06
CA GLY A 108 -6.21 20.87 -10.70
C GLY A 108 -5.65 20.52 -9.31
N PRO A 109 -5.63 21.48 -8.36
CA PRO A 109 -5.06 21.25 -7.03
C PRO A 109 -5.83 20.25 -6.17
N LEU A 110 -7.07 19.88 -6.54
CA LEU A 110 -7.87 18.89 -5.80
C LEU A 110 -7.49 17.44 -6.13
N ALA A 111 -6.79 17.18 -7.24
CA ALA A 111 -6.46 15.82 -7.67
C ALA A 111 -5.76 14.98 -6.57
N PRO A 112 -4.73 15.49 -5.85
CA PRO A 112 -4.08 14.73 -4.77
C PRO A 112 -5.01 14.39 -3.61
N LEU A 113 -5.91 15.31 -3.22
CA LEU A 113 -6.89 15.08 -2.15
C LEU A 113 -7.86 13.97 -2.55
N LEU A 114 -8.36 14.01 -3.79
CA LEU A 114 -9.29 12.99 -4.31
C LEU A 114 -8.63 11.62 -4.41
N ILE A 115 -7.34 11.55 -4.77
CA ILE A 115 -6.57 10.30 -4.74
C ILE A 115 -6.42 9.78 -3.30
N GLY A 116 -6.20 10.66 -2.33
CA GLY A 116 -6.18 10.27 -0.91
C GLY A 116 -7.53 9.69 -0.44
N ILE A 117 -8.63 10.33 -0.80
CA ILE A 117 -10.00 9.84 -0.49
C ILE A 117 -10.25 8.49 -1.17
N LEU A 118 -9.84 8.33 -2.42
CA LEU A 118 -9.93 7.06 -3.16
C LEU A 118 -9.23 5.93 -2.40
N VAL A 119 -7.99 6.15 -1.96
CA VAL A 119 -7.22 5.15 -1.19
C VAL A 119 -7.93 4.83 0.12
N ALA A 120 -8.49 5.83 0.82
CA ALA A 120 -9.25 5.61 2.05
C ALA A 120 -10.50 4.74 1.83
N VAL A 121 -11.26 4.99 0.75
CA VAL A 121 -12.47 4.21 0.42
C VAL A 121 -12.12 2.78 0.01
N ILE A 122 -11.07 2.59 -0.79
CA ILE A 122 -10.58 1.25 -1.14
C ILE A 122 -10.18 0.49 0.13
N GLY A 123 -9.39 1.12 1.01
CA GLY A 123 -8.96 0.50 2.27
C GLY A 123 -10.14 0.16 3.19
N ALA A 124 -11.13 1.05 3.33
CA ALA A 124 -12.29 0.79 4.17
C ALA A 124 -13.19 -0.35 3.65
N SER A 125 -13.29 -0.51 2.33
CA SER A 125 -14.16 -1.53 1.70
C SER A 125 -13.47 -2.88 1.51
N THR A 126 -12.15 -2.91 1.33
CA THR A 126 -11.40 -4.12 0.95
C THR A 126 -10.30 -4.52 1.93
N GLY A 127 -9.90 -3.64 2.85
CA GLY A 127 -8.87 -3.92 3.85
C GLY A 127 -9.11 -5.15 4.74
N PRO A 128 -10.36 -5.57 5.03
CA PRO A 128 -10.59 -6.84 5.72
C PRO A 128 -10.21 -8.10 4.94
N LEU A 129 -9.86 -8.00 3.64
CA LEU A 129 -9.49 -9.14 2.78
C LEU A 129 -7.98 -9.36 2.74
N THR A 130 -7.21 -8.29 2.51
CA THR A 130 -5.76 -8.33 2.28
C THR A 130 -5.08 -7.09 2.84
#